data_AF-G8DMK5-F1
#
_entry.id   AF-G8DMK5-F1
#
_cell.length_a   1.000
_cell.length_b   1.000
_cell.length_c   1.000
_cell.angle_alpha   90.00
_cell.angle_beta   90.00
_cell.angle_gamma   90.00
#
_symmetry.space_group_name_H-M   'P 1'
#
loop_
_entity.id
_entity.type
_entity.pdbx_description
1 polymer ?
#
loop_
_entity_poly.entity_id
_entity_poly.type
_entity_poly.pdbx_seq_one_letter_code
_entity_poly.pdbx_strand_id
1 'polypeptide(L)'
;GFAWWSGNARLINVSGKLLGAHVAHAGIMVFWTGTMTLFEVSHFIPEKPLYEQGFILIPHLATLGWGVGSAGEIINTYPYFVVGVLHLISSAVLGFGGIYHSLIGPDTLEESFPFFGYDWRDKNKMTTILGIHLVLLGIGSFLLVVKAMFVGGIYDTWAPGGGDVRLITSPTLNPLVVFGYVLKSPFGGDGWIVSVDNMEDLVGGHIWVGIICLVGGI
;
A
#
# COMPACT_ATOMS: atom_id res chain seq x y z
N GLY A 1 33.71 -0.67 -12.83
CA GLY A 1 34.50 -0.60 -11.60
C GLY A 1 33.71 -0.94 -10.34
N PHE A 2 32.81 -1.93 -10.35
CA PHE A 2 32.13 -2.42 -9.14
C PHE A 2 32.38 -3.92 -9.01
N ALA A 3 32.66 -4.39 -7.79
CA ALA A 3 32.80 -5.83 -7.49
C ALA A 3 31.42 -6.53 -7.50
N TRP A 4 31.40 -7.85 -7.37
CA TRP A 4 30.16 -8.64 -7.49
C TRP A 4 29.14 -8.33 -6.37
N TRP A 5 29.60 -8.09 -5.14
CA TRP A 5 28.74 -7.76 -3.99
C TRP A 5 28.09 -6.37 -4.10
N SER A 6 28.59 -5.50 -4.99
CA SER A 6 27.97 -4.21 -5.39
C SER A 6 27.48 -4.27 -6.84
N GLY A 7 27.14 -5.47 -7.32
CA GLY A 7 26.80 -5.71 -8.73
C GLY A 7 25.67 -4.83 -9.26
N ASN A 8 24.66 -4.54 -8.44
CA ASN A 8 23.51 -3.71 -8.84
C ASN A 8 23.90 -2.25 -9.15
N ALA A 9 25.03 -1.74 -8.63
CA ALA A 9 25.54 -0.41 -8.99
C ALA A 9 25.94 -0.31 -10.48
N ARG A 10 26.09 -1.45 -11.16
CA ARG A 10 26.30 -1.49 -12.62
C ARG A 10 25.03 -1.13 -13.41
N LEU A 11 23.87 -1.10 -12.75
CA LEU A 11 22.58 -0.83 -13.40
C LEU A 11 22.24 0.66 -13.49
N ILE A 12 23.05 1.56 -12.91
CA ILE A 12 22.73 2.99 -12.77
C ILE A 12 22.34 3.64 -14.10
N ASN A 13 23.03 3.30 -15.20
CA ASN A 13 22.81 3.93 -16.52
C ASN A 13 22.28 2.94 -17.58
N VAL A 14 21.64 1.84 -17.16
CA VAL A 14 20.97 0.89 -18.09
C VAL A 14 19.49 0.79 -17.71
N SER A 15 18.75 1.83 -18.12
CA SER A 15 17.37 2.08 -17.70
C SER A 15 16.41 0.93 -17.98
N GLY A 16 16.60 0.17 -19.06
CA GLY A 16 15.77 -1.00 -19.39
C GLY A 16 15.99 -2.17 -18.43
N LYS A 17 17.26 -2.51 -18.15
CA LYS A 17 17.59 -3.55 -17.16
C LYS A 17 17.19 -3.14 -15.74
N LEU A 18 17.40 -1.86 -15.39
CA LEU A 18 17.02 -1.34 -14.09
C LEU A 18 15.50 -1.34 -13.91
N LEU A 19 14.72 -0.99 -14.94
CA LEU A 19 13.26 -1.15 -14.95
C LEU A 19 12.88 -2.61 -14.69
N GLY A 20 13.51 -3.56 -15.39
CA GLY A 20 13.28 -4.99 -15.18
C GLY A 20 13.52 -5.43 -13.74
N ALA A 21 14.62 -4.97 -13.13
CA ALA A 21 14.93 -5.25 -11.73
C ALA A 21 13.86 -4.71 -10.77
N HIS A 22 13.38 -3.47 -10.98
CA HIS A 22 12.32 -2.88 -10.16
C HIS A 22 10.99 -3.61 -10.30
N VAL A 23 10.58 -3.94 -11.54
CA VAL A 23 9.32 -4.64 -11.80
C VAL A 23 9.36 -6.07 -11.27
N ALA A 24 10.48 -6.78 -11.42
CA ALA A 24 10.66 -8.11 -10.83
C ALA A 24 10.60 -8.06 -9.30
N HIS A 25 11.23 -7.06 -8.67
CA HIS A 25 11.18 -6.87 -7.22
C HIS A 25 9.76 -6.56 -6.73
N ALA A 26 9.00 -5.74 -7.46
CA ALA A 26 7.57 -5.55 -7.19
C ALA A 26 6.79 -6.88 -7.28
N GLY A 27 7.11 -7.72 -8.28
CA GLY A 27 6.56 -9.07 -8.38
C GLY A 27 6.84 -9.93 -7.14
N ILE A 28 8.04 -9.87 -6.57
CA ILE A 28 8.39 -10.61 -5.33
C ILE A 28 7.56 -10.13 -4.14
N MET A 29 7.39 -8.82 -3.96
CA MET A 29 6.56 -8.27 -2.87
C MET A 29 5.11 -8.73 -3.00
N VAL A 30 4.53 -8.64 -4.20
CA VAL A 30 3.14 -9.05 -4.48
C VAL A 30 2.99 -10.57 -4.36
N PHE A 31 3.99 -11.35 -4.76
CA PHE A 31 4.03 -12.81 -4.57
C PHE A 31 3.99 -13.18 -3.08
N TRP A 32 4.81 -12.51 -2.25
CA TRP A 32 4.82 -12.74 -0.82
C TRP A 32 3.44 -12.42 -0.21
N THR A 33 2.83 -11.27 -0.55
CA THR A 33 1.50 -10.92 -0.05
C THR A 33 0.46 -11.99 -0.40
N GLY A 34 0.44 -12.46 -1.65
CA GLY A 34 -0.51 -13.48 -2.09
C GLY A 34 -0.29 -14.83 -1.41
N THR A 35 0.94 -15.35 -1.46
CA THR A 35 1.28 -16.65 -0.86
C THR A 35 1.13 -16.66 0.65
N MET A 36 1.59 -15.63 1.34
CA MET A 36 1.49 -15.54 2.79
C MET A 36 0.03 -15.39 3.24
N THR A 37 -0.80 -14.64 2.51
CA THR A 37 -2.24 -14.54 2.82
C THR A 37 -2.93 -15.89 2.65
N LEU A 38 -2.64 -16.63 1.57
CA LEU A 38 -3.19 -17.98 1.37
C LEU A 38 -2.69 -18.97 2.42
N PHE A 39 -1.44 -18.84 2.85
CA PHE A 39 -0.89 -19.62 3.96
C PHE A 39 -1.62 -19.34 5.27
N GLU A 40 -1.87 -18.07 5.63
CA GLU A 40 -2.64 -17.74 6.83
C GLU A 40 -4.07 -18.28 6.74
N VAL A 41 -4.73 -18.13 5.58
CA VAL A 41 -6.09 -18.67 5.34
C VAL A 41 -6.11 -20.19 5.49
N SER A 42 -5.09 -20.91 5.02
CA SER A 42 -5.05 -22.38 5.13
C SER A 42 -4.76 -22.89 6.55
N HIS A 43 -4.19 -22.05 7.41
CA HIS A 43 -3.86 -22.39 8.80
C HIS A 43 -4.83 -21.75 9.81
N PHE A 44 -5.83 -21.02 9.34
CA PHE A 44 -6.79 -20.32 10.19
C PHE A 44 -7.70 -21.31 10.94
N ILE A 45 -7.67 -21.21 12.27
CA ILE A 45 -8.55 -21.93 13.20
C ILE A 45 -9.57 -20.91 13.74
N PRO A 46 -10.87 -21.00 13.36
CA PRO A 46 -11.89 -20.02 13.73
C PRO A 46 -12.09 -19.83 15.23
N GLU A 47 -11.87 -20.88 16.02
CA GLU A 47 -12.09 -20.88 17.47
C GLU A 47 -10.99 -20.15 18.25
N LYS A 48 -9.92 -19.72 17.58
CA LYS A 48 -8.78 -19.03 18.21
C LYS A 48 -8.70 -17.57 17.76
N PRO A 49 -8.33 -16.63 18.65
CA PRO A 49 -8.02 -15.27 18.25
C PRO A 49 -6.88 -15.21 17.22
N LEU A 50 -6.94 -14.26 16.28
CA LEU A 50 -5.92 -14.10 15.23
C LEU A 50 -4.50 -13.94 15.79
N TYR A 51 -4.35 -13.19 16.88
CA TYR A 51 -3.06 -12.90 17.51
C TYR A 51 -2.40 -14.13 18.16
N GLU A 52 -3.14 -15.23 18.40
CA GLU A 52 -2.59 -16.48 18.94
C GLU A 52 -2.14 -17.46 17.85
N GLN A 53 -2.28 -17.08 16.58
CA GLN A 53 -2.01 -17.95 15.43
C GLN A 53 -0.83 -17.46 14.59
N GLY A 54 -0.17 -16.38 15.01
CA GLY A 54 1.00 -15.82 14.31
C GLY A 54 0.64 -15.11 13.00
N PHE A 55 -0.62 -14.70 12.82
CA PHE A 55 -1.08 -14.01 11.63
C PHE A 55 -0.73 -12.53 11.66
N ILE A 56 -0.31 -12.03 10.51
CA ILE A 56 0.00 -10.62 10.29
C ILE A 56 -0.78 -10.04 9.12
N LEU A 57 -1.24 -10.83 8.14
CA LEU A 57 -1.97 -10.31 6.96
C LEU A 57 -3.48 -10.32 7.14
N ILE A 58 -4.08 -11.39 7.65
CA ILE A 58 -5.52 -11.44 7.97
C ILE A 58 -5.93 -10.29 8.91
N PRO A 59 -5.16 -9.94 9.97
CA PRO A 59 -5.45 -8.75 10.78
C PRO A 59 -5.58 -7.45 9.95
N HIS A 60 -4.70 -7.20 8.97
CA HIS A 60 -4.79 -6.02 8.11
C HIS A 60 -6.10 -6.03 7.30
N LEU A 61 -6.51 -7.18 6.78
CA LEU A 61 -7.74 -7.32 6.00
C LEU A 61 -9.00 -7.19 6.88
N ALA A 62 -8.96 -7.72 8.09
CA ALA A 62 -10.01 -7.55 9.09
C ALA A 62 -10.14 -6.07 9.51
N THR A 63 -9.04 -5.34 9.70
CA THR A 63 -9.09 -3.89 9.97
C THR A 63 -9.78 -3.11 8.84
N LEU A 64 -9.61 -3.54 7.59
CA LEU A 64 -10.35 -2.98 6.44
C LEU A 64 -11.83 -3.38 6.39
N GLY A 65 -12.34 -4.12 7.38
CA GLY A 65 -13.73 -4.54 7.50
C GLY A 65 -14.11 -5.71 6.60
N TRP A 66 -13.14 -6.46 6.06
CA TRP A 66 -13.44 -7.68 5.31
C TRP A 66 -13.51 -8.88 6.23
N GLY A 67 -14.54 -9.70 6.07
CA GLY A 67 -14.63 -11.01 6.72
C GLY A 67 -14.81 -10.99 8.23
N VAL A 68 -14.91 -9.80 8.84
CA VAL A 68 -15.02 -9.58 10.28
C VAL A 68 -16.38 -8.96 10.61
N GLY A 69 -16.94 -9.31 11.76
CA GLY A 69 -18.17 -8.75 12.30
C GLY A 69 -17.96 -8.15 13.69
N SER A 70 -19.04 -8.13 14.47
CA SER A 70 -19.05 -7.56 15.82
C SER A 70 -18.03 -8.23 16.74
N ALA A 71 -17.44 -7.44 17.63
CA ALA A 71 -16.36 -7.80 18.55
C ALA A 71 -15.09 -8.37 17.87
N GLY A 72 -14.94 -8.23 16.55
CA GLY A 72 -13.77 -8.71 15.82
C GLY A 72 -13.86 -10.19 15.42
N GLU A 73 -15.04 -10.81 15.51
CA GLU A 73 -15.24 -12.19 15.11
C GLU A 73 -15.06 -12.36 13.59
N ILE A 74 -14.28 -13.36 13.17
CA ILE A 74 -14.10 -13.69 11.76
C ILE A 74 -15.27 -14.55 11.28
N ILE A 75 -16.17 -13.93 10.52
CA ILE A 75 -17.41 -14.53 10.03
C ILE A 75 -17.30 -15.09 8.61
N ASN A 76 -16.30 -14.67 7.82
CA ASN A 76 -16.13 -15.13 6.45
C ASN A 76 -14.66 -15.00 5.98
N THR A 77 -14.02 -16.11 5.65
CA THR A 77 -12.62 -16.13 5.16
C THR A 77 -12.49 -15.94 3.64
N TYR A 78 -13.60 -15.98 2.90
CA TYR A 78 -13.59 -15.86 1.44
C TYR A 78 -12.94 -14.56 0.93
N PRO A 79 -13.19 -13.36 1.51
CA PRO A 79 -12.48 -12.15 1.11
C PRO A 79 -10.96 -12.27 1.23
N TYR A 80 -10.46 -12.94 2.28
CA TYR A 80 -9.02 -13.15 2.48
C TYR A 80 -8.44 -14.08 1.41
N PHE A 81 -9.17 -15.15 1.08
CA PHE A 81 -8.82 -16.04 -0.03
C PHE A 81 -8.74 -15.27 -1.36
N VAL A 82 -9.74 -14.43 -1.67
CA VAL A 82 -9.76 -13.61 -2.89
C VAL A 82 -8.55 -12.69 -2.94
N VAL A 83 -8.23 -11.99 -1.85
CA VAL A 83 -7.06 -11.12 -1.77
C VAL A 83 -5.78 -11.91 -2.05
N GLY A 84 -5.61 -13.07 -1.41
CA GLY A 84 -4.46 -13.94 -1.61
C GLY A 84 -4.29 -14.40 -3.07
N VAL A 85 -5.38 -14.87 -3.70
CA VAL A 85 -5.38 -15.33 -5.10
C VAL A 85 -5.07 -14.18 -6.07
N LEU A 86 -5.72 -13.03 -5.92
CA LEU A 86 -5.52 -11.89 -6.82
C LEU A 86 -4.08 -11.37 -6.78
N HIS A 87 -3.47 -11.29 -5.58
CA HIS A 87 -2.06 -10.92 -5.46
C HIS A 87 -1.15 -11.99 -6.08
N LEU A 88 -1.40 -13.28 -5.79
CA LEU A 88 -0.58 -14.36 -6.35
C LEU A 88 -0.58 -14.35 -7.89
N ILE A 89 -1.75 -14.20 -8.53
CA ILE A 89 -1.86 -14.13 -9.99
C ILE A 89 -1.17 -12.86 -10.53
N SER A 90 -1.40 -11.71 -9.90
CA SER A 90 -0.80 -10.43 -10.32
C SER A 90 0.74 -10.49 -10.25
N SER A 91 1.28 -11.21 -9.27
CA SER A 91 2.73 -11.39 -9.12
C SER A 91 3.37 -12.09 -10.32
N ALA A 92 2.66 -13.02 -10.98
CA ALA A 92 3.16 -13.70 -12.16
C ALA A 92 3.29 -12.75 -13.35
N VAL A 93 2.34 -11.83 -13.51
CA VAL A 93 2.37 -10.79 -14.56
C VAL A 93 3.56 -9.84 -14.33
N LEU A 94 3.76 -9.39 -13.09
CA LEU A 94 4.89 -8.54 -12.72
C LEU A 94 6.23 -9.26 -12.89
N GLY A 95 6.33 -10.51 -12.42
CA GLY A 95 7.53 -11.33 -12.57
C GLY A 95 7.91 -11.53 -14.05
N PHE A 96 6.91 -11.80 -14.90
CA PHE A 96 7.12 -11.93 -16.35
C PHE A 96 7.66 -10.63 -16.96
N GLY A 97 7.02 -9.49 -16.68
CA GLY A 97 7.49 -8.18 -17.17
C GLY A 97 8.90 -7.85 -16.68
N GLY A 98 9.19 -8.14 -15.41
CA GLY A 98 10.50 -7.92 -14.81
C GLY A 98 11.61 -8.76 -15.45
N ILE A 99 11.36 -10.05 -15.70
CA ILE A 99 12.31 -10.94 -16.38
C ILE A 99 12.54 -10.48 -17.83
N TYR A 100 11.46 -10.16 -18.55
CA TYR A 100 11.56 -9.68 -19.93
C TYR A 100 12.45 -8.43 -20.02
N HIS A 101 12.20 -7.40 -19.23
CA HIS A 101 12.98 -6.17 -19.26
C HIS A 101 14.42 -6.34 -18.74
N SER A 102 14.66 -7.31 -17.85
CA SER A 102 16.02 -7.57 -17.33
C SER A 102 16.91 -8.30 -18.34
N LEU A 103 16.35 -9.23 -19.12
CA LEU A 103 17.11 -10.20 -19.91
C LEU A 103 16.92 -10.12 -21.43
N ILE A 104 15.74 -9.70 -21.90
CA ILE A 104 15.35 -9.80 -23.33
C ILE A 104 15.15 -8.42 -23.96
N GLY A 105 14.52 -7.50 -23.23
CA GLY A 105 14.28 -6.14 -23.68
C GLY A 105 15.57 -5.33 -23.90
N PRO A 106 15.46 -4.13 -24.46
CA PRO A 106 16.63 -3.26 -24.69
C PRO A 106 17.27 -2.87 -23.35
N ASP A 107 18.60 -2.78 -23.33
CA ASP A 107 19.36 -2.42 -22.12
C ASP A 107 19.09 -0.97 -21.66
N THR A 108 18.84 -0.08 -22.63
CA THR A 108 18.56 1.35 -22.47
C THR A 108 17.26 1.70 -23.21
N LEU A 109 16.51 2.67 -22.70
CA LEU A 109 15.20 3.06 -23.24
C LEU A 109 15.24 4.40 -23.99
N GLU A 110 16.31 5.17 -23.83
CA GLU A 110 16.43 6.57 -24.24
C GLU A 110 16.26 6.76 -25.75
N GLU A 111 16.83 5.88 -26.57
CA GLU A 111 16.79 5.99 -28.03
C GLU A 111 15.49 5.45 -28.63
N SER A 112 15.04 4.29 -28.15
CA SER A 112 13.87 3.58 -28.72
C SER A 112 12.54 4.12 -28.19
N PHE A 113 12.53 4.61 -26.94
CA PHE A 113 11.32 5.04 -26.25
C PHE A 113 11.56 6.32 -25.42
N PRO A 114 11.67 7.50 -26.07
CA PRO A 114 12.05 8.75 -25.39
C PRO A 114 11.14 9.15 -24.22
N PHE A 115 9.86 8.79 -24.26
CA PHE A 115 8.95 9.01 -23.14
C PHE A 115 9.33 8.21 -21.89
N PHE A 116 9.86 6.98 -22.04
CA PHE A 116 10.25 6.11 -20.92
C PHE A 116 11.73 6.21 -20.56
N GLY A 117 12.60 6.59 -21.49
CA GLY A 117 14.01 6.85 -21.21
C GLY A 117 14.24 8.08 -20.33
N TYR A 118 15.35 8.09 -19.58
CA TYR A 118 15.66 9.18 -18.67
C TYR A 118 17.17 9.32 -18.43
N ASP A 119 17.60 10.53 -18.08
CA ASP A 119 18.91 10.80 -17.48
C ASP A 119 18.67 11.26 -16.04
N TRP A 120 19.39 10.69 -15.08
CA TRP A 120 19.35 11.11 -13.67
C TRP A 120 19.65 12.61 -13.47
N ARG A 121 20.35 13.23 -14.43
CA ARG A 121 20.68 14.66 -14.42
C ARG A 121 19.59 15.53 -15.01
N ASP A 122 18.65 14.96 -15.77
CA ASP A 122 17.48 15.68 -16.26
C ASP A 122 16.49 15.90 -15.13
N LYS A 123 16.61 17.08 -14.51
CA LYS A 123 15.75 17.50 -13.40
C LYS A 123 14.27 17.47 -13.79
N ASN A 124 13.93 17.85 -15.02
CA ASN A 124 12.54 17.91 -15.47
C ASN A 124 11.97 16.50 -15.64
N LYS A 125 12.74 15.57 -16.21
CA LYS A 125 12.30 14.18 -16.31
C LYS A 125 12.16 13.52 -14.95
N MET A 126 13.08 13.79 -14.01
CA MET A 126 12.99 13.28 -12.64
C MET A 126 11.75 13.80 -11.90
N THR A 127 11.45 15.10 -11.98
CA THR A 127 10.23 15.66 -11.37
C THR A 127 8.96 15.17 -12.06
N THR A 128 8.99 14.92 -13.37
CA THR A 128 7.86 14.33 -14.10
C THR A 128 7.54 12.92 -13.60
N ILE A 129 8.55 12.06 -13.48
CA ILE A 129 8.38 10.69 -12.97
C ILE A 129 7.89 10.72 -11.51
N LEU A 130 8.46 11.60 -10.68
CA LEU A 130 8.01 11.82 -9.30
C LEU A 130 6.53 12.24 -9.26
N GLY A 131 6.13 13.21 -10.08
CA GLY A 131 4.77 13.72 -10.11
C GLY A 131 3.74 12.65 -10.48
N ILE A 132 4.04 11.81 -11.47
CA ILE A 132 3.20 10.67 -11.84
C ILE A 132 3.05 9.70 -10.64
N HIS A 133 4.14 9.37 -9.95
CA HIS A 133 4.06 8.50 -8.77
C HIS A 133 3.29 9.14 -7.61
N LEU A 134 3.42 10.45 -7.39
CA LEU A 134 2.61 11.18 -6.40
C LEU A 134 1.12 11.09 -6.73
N VAL A 135 0.74 11.24 -8.00
CA VAL A 135 -0.65 11.06 -8.43
C VAL A 135 -1.16 9.64 -8.13
N LEU A 136 -0.37 8.61 -8.45
CA LEU A 136 -0.72 7.21 -8.17
C LEU A 136 -0.84 6.92 -6.66
N LEU A 137 0.04 7.50 -5.84
CA LEU A 137 -0.04 7.42 -4.38
C LEU A 137 -1.30 8.12 -3.84
N GLY A 138 -1.65 9.29 -4.40
CA GLY A 138 -2.87 10.00 -4.07
C GLY A 138 -4.12 9.17 -4.35
N ILE A 139 -4.17 8.50 -5.51
CA ILE A 139 -5.23 7.53 -5.84
C ILE A 139 -5.27 6.40 -4.81
N GLY A 140 -4.12 5.84 -4.43
CA GLY A 140 -4.02 4.81 -3.38
C GLY A 140 -4.63 5.26 -2.04
N SER A 141 -4.34 6.49 -1.62
CA SER A 141 -4.95 7.09 -0.42
C SER A 141 -6.48 7.17 -0.53
N PHE A 142 -7.00 7.61 -1.68
CA PHE A 142 -8.44 7.68 -1.91
C PHE A 142 -9.13 6.31 -1.98
N LEU A 143 -8.43 5.23 -2.36
CA LEU A 143 -9.02 3.88 -2.30
C LEU A 143 -9.39 3.48 -0.87
N LEU A 144 -8.59 3.86 0.14
CA LEU A 144 -8.95 3.65 1.55
C LEU A 144 -10.17 4.49 1.94
N VAL A 145 -10.21 5.76 1.52
CA VAL A 145 -11.37 6.65 1.75
C VAL A 145 -12.63 6.04 1.15
N VAL A 146 -12.56 5.55 -0.09
CA VAL A 146 -13.67 4.88 -0.76
C VAL A 146 -14.12 3.63 0.01
N LYS A 147 -13.17 2.81 0.48
CA LYS A 147 -13.46 1.63 1.31
C LYS A 147 -14.23 2.02 2.58
N ALA A 148 -13.74 3.01 3.31
CA ALA A 148 -14.30 3.43 4.59
C ALA A 148 -15.64 4.15 4.48
N MET A 149 -15.85 4.96 3.43
CA MET A 149 -17.04 5.79 3.29
C MET A 149 -18.16 5.13 2.47
N PHE A 150 -17.82 4.31 1.47
CA PHE A 150 -18.78 3.87 0.45
C PHE A 150 -18.84 2.36 0.24
N VAL A 151 -17.79 1.61 0.59
CA VAL A 151 -17.69 0.17 0.31
C VAL A 151 -17.59 -0.64 1.60
N GLY A 152 -18.71 -0.75 2.31
CA GLY A 152 -18.86 -1.62 3.48
C GLY A 152 -18.19 -1.13 4.76
N GLY A 153 -17.36 -0.08 4.73
CA GLY A 153 -16.79 0.52 5.95
C GLY A 153 -15.47 -0.09 6.38
N ILE A 154 -14.99 0.26 7.57
CA ILE A 154 -13.79 -0.31 8.20
C ILE A 154 -14.12 -0.75 9.63
N TYR A 155 -13.30 -1.63 10.20
CA TYR A 155 -13.50 -2.09 11.57
C TYR A 155 -13.12 -0.98 12.56
N ASP A 156 -14.08 -0.56 13.38
CA ASP A 156 -13.88 0.42 14.45
C ASP A 156 -13.98 -0.27 15.81
N THR A 157 -12.86 -0.36 16.52
CA THR A 157 -12.83 -0.93 17.87
C THR A 157 -13.57 -0.07 18.91
N TRP A 158 -13.83 1.20 18.61
CA TRP A 158 -14.51 2.17 19.46
C TRP A 158 -15.99 2.36 19.11
N ALA A 159 -16.55 1.52 18.23
CA ALA A 159 -17.96 1.58 17.90
C ALA A 159 -18.85 1.44 19.17
N PRO A 160 -19.96 2.21 19.27
CA PRO A 160 -20.85 2.15 20.42
C PRO A 160 -21.46 0.74 20.60
N GLY A 161 -21.31 0.16 21.80
CA GLY A 161 -21.78 -1.20 22.10
C GLY A 161 -20.74 -2.30 21.87
N GLY A 162 -19.53 -1.96 21.43
CA GLY A 162 -18.45 -2.89 21.14
C GLY A 162 -17.95 -2.72 19.71
N GLY A 163 -16.71 -3.15 19.44
CA GLY A 163 -16.10 -2.96 18.13
C GLY A 163 -16.90 -3.62 17.00
N ASP A 164 -17.04 -2.94 15.86
CA ASP A 164 -17.78 -3.46 14.71
C ASP A 164 -17.33 -2.77 13.41
N VAL A 165 -17.70 -3.34 12.27
CA VAL A 165 -17.52 -2.71 10.96
C VAL A 165 -18.57 -1.62 10.77
N ARG A 166 -18.12 -0.40 10.44
CA ARG A 166 -19.03 0.71 10.16
C ARG A 166 -18.55 1.60 9.02
N LEU A 167 -19.51 2.24 8.37
CA LEU A 167 -19.24 3.31 7.41
C LEU A 167 -18.83 4.58 8.14
N ILE A 168 -17.86 5.29 7.58
CA ILE A 168 -17.41 6.60 8.07
C ILE A 168 -18.12 7.68 7.26
N THR A 169 -19.23 8.19 7.78
CA THR A 169 -20.08 9.16 7.05
C THR A 169 -19.61 10.60 7.19
N SER A 170 -18.87 10.90 8.25
CA SER A 170 -18.49 12.27 8.64
C SER A 170 -17.00 12.38 8.93
N PRO A 171 -16.11 12.15 7.93
CA PRO A 171 -14.67 12.25 8.12
C PRO A 171 -14.25 13.68 8.52
N THR A 172 -13.21 13.80 9.34
CA THR A 172 -12.74 15.09 9.83
C THR A 172 -11.99 15.84 8.74
N LEU A 173 -12.61 16.90 8.20
CA LEU A 173 -11.98 17.75 7.17
C LEU A 173 -11.34 19.02 7.75
N ASN A 174 -11.54 19.31 9.04
CA ASN A 174 -10.96 20.50 9.68
C ASN A 174 -9.43 20.42 9.67
N PRO A 175 -8.71 21.30 8.94
CA PRO A 175 -7.26 21.23 8.83
C PRO A 175 -6.55 21.45 10.17
N LEU A 176 -7.16 22.20 11.10
CA LEU A 176 -6.57 22.43 12.41
C LEU A 176 -6.48 21.14 13.24
N VAL A 177 -7.43 20.21 13.05
CA VAL A 177 -7.39 18.90 13.71
C VAL A 177 -6.36 18.01 13.00
N VAL A 178 -6.49 17.85 11.68
CA VAL A 178 -5.66 16.92 10.88
C VAL A 178 -4.18 17.30 10.94
N PHE A 179 -3.83 18.56 10.66
CA PHE A 179 -2.43 19.02 10.76
C PHE A 179 -1.99 19.24 12.21
N GLY A 180 -2.94 19.40 13.14
CA GLY A 180 -2.66 19.44 14.57
C GLY A 180 -1.91 18.20 15.05
N TYR A 181 -2.26 17.01 14.57
CA TYR A 181 -1.54 15.76 14.87
C TYR A 181 -0.06 15.82 14.47
N VAL A 182 0.27 16.41 13.32
CA VAL A 182 1.65 16.52 12.82
C VAL A 182 2.50 17.45 13.69
N LEU A 183 1.87 18.39 14.40
CA LEU A 183 2.54 19.38 15.25
C LEU A 183 2.59 18.98 16.74
N LYS A 184 1.92 17.88 17.13
CA LYS A 184 1.98 17.35 18.50
C LYS A 184 3.38 16.85 18.85
N SER A 185 3.73 16.93 20.13
CA SER A 185 4.97 16.36 20.67
C SER A 185 5.00 14.83 20.50
N PRO A 186 6.17 14.23 20.22
CA PRO A 186 6.31 12.78 20.18
C PRO A 186 6.46 12.14 21.57
N PHE A 187 6.51 12.93 22.66
CA PHE A 187 6.69 12.43 24.02
C PHE A 187 5.38 11.91 24.63
N GLY A 188 5.51 11.18 25.75
CA GLY A 188 4.38 10.59 26.48
C GLY A 188 3.34 11.64 26.90
N GLY A 189 2.07 11.30 26.69
CA GLY A 189 0.92 12.21 26.90
C GLY A 189 0.40 12.86 25.61
N ASP A 190 1.26 13.09 24.61
CA ASP A 190 0.87 13.69 23.33
C ASP A 190 0.89 12.68 22.17
N GLY A 191 2.01 11.98 21.95
CA GLY A 191 2.10 10.85 21.02
C GLY A 191 2.08 11.17 19.52
N TRP A 192 2.30 12.42 19.10
CA TRP A 192 2.35 12.83 17.69
C TRP A 192 1.19 12.24 16.84
N ILE A 193 1.46 11.73 15.63
CA ILE A 193 0.47 11.05 14.77
C ILE A 193 0.01 9.69 15.29
N VAL A 194 0.72 9.09 16.25
CA VAL A 194 0.34 7.81 16.88
C VAL A 194 -0.87 8.01 17.81
N SER A 195 -1.18 9.25 18.17
CA SER A 195 -2.32 9.61 19.02
C SER A 195 -3.68 9.66 18.33
N VAL A 196 -3.78 9.33 17.03
CA VAL A 196 -5.07 9.23 16.33
C VAL A 196 -5.89 8.11 16.98
N ASP A 197 -7.07 8.45 17.49
CA ASP A 197 -7.88 7.56 18.33
C ASP A 197 -9.28 7.29 17.77
N ASN A 198 -9.63 7.85 16.60
CA ASN A 198 -10.93 7.68 15.96
C ASN A 198 -10.81 7.54 14.44
N MET A 199 -11.83 6.92 13.82
CA MET A 199 -11.81 6.59 12.39
C MET A 199 -12.11 7.80 11.51
N GLU A 200 -12.84 8.79 12.01
CA GLU A 200 -13.15 10.04 11.31
C GLU A 200 -11.88 10.83 10.99
N ASP A 201 -10.97 10.94 11.96
CA ASP A 201 -9.66 11.58 11.78
C ASP A 201 -8.74 10.75 10.88
N LEU A 202 -8.75 9.42 11.01
CA LEU A 202 -7.98 8.53 10.13
C LEU A 202 -8.38 8.72 8.66
N VAL A 203 -9.68 8.64 8.36
CA VAL A 203 -10.20 8.81 7.00
C VAL A 203 -10.03 10.24 6.51
N GLY A 204 -10.30 11.23 7.36
CA GLY A 204 -10.06 12.65 7.08
C GLY A 204 -8.60 12.95 6.73
N GLY A 205 -7.65 12.36 7.45
CA GLY A 205 -6.22 12.43 7.15
C GLY A 205 -5.87 11.88 5.78
N HIS A 206 -6.43 10.72 5.39
CA HIS A 206 -6.22 10.13 4.06
C HIS A 206 -6.85 10.95 2.92
N ILE A 207 -7.95 11.68 3.18
CA ILE A 207 -8.48 12.66 2.23
C ILE A 207 -7.43 13.76 2.00
N TRP A 208 -6.88 14.34 3.06
CA TRP A 208 -5.85 15.37 2.96
C TRP A 208 -4.58 14.88 2.26
N VAL A 209 -4.06 13.71 2.64
CA VAL A 209 -2.90 13.08 1.98
C VAL A 209 -3.18 12.85 0.50
N GLY A 210 -4.36 12.33 0.15
CA GLY A 210 -4.77 12.11 -1.23
C GLY A 210 -4.73 13.40 -2.06
N ILE A 211 -5.31 14.49 -1.53
CA ILE A 211 -5.30 15.81 -2.18
C ILE A 211 -3.87 16.34 -2.31
N ILE A 212 -3.06 16.28 -1.25
CA ILE A 212 -1.67 16.78 -1.26
C ILE A 212 -0.82 16.04 -2.29
N CYS A 213 -0.95 14.70 -2.36
CA CYS A 213 -0.25 13.88 -3.34
C CYS A 213 -0.70 14.19 -4.78
N LEU A 214 -2.00 14.35 -5.03
CA LEU A 214 -2.50 14.73 -6.36
C LEU A 214 -2.01 16.13 -6.77
N VAL A 215 -2.19 17.13 -5.91
CA VAL A 215 -1.80 18.52 -6.20
C VAL A 215 -0.29 18.66 -6.32
N GLY A 216 0.49 17.98 -5.48
CA GLY A 216 1.95 17.99 -5.57
C GLY A 216 2.51 17.23 -6.78
N GLY A 217 1.70 16.35 -7.38
CA GLY A 217 2.08 15.61 -8.57
C GLY A 217 1.76 16.30 -9.90
N ILE A 218 0.79 17.22 -9.91
CA ILE A 218 0.37 18.04 -11.07
C ILE A 218 1.24 19.30 -11.17
#